data_AF-A0A7S1VSB5-F1
#
_entry.id   AF-A0A7S1VSB5-F1
#
_cell.length_a   1.000
_cell.length_b   1.000
_cell.length_c   1.000
_cell.angle_alpha   90.00
_cell.angle_beta   90.00
_cell.angle_gamma   90.00
#
_symmetry.space_group_name_H-M   'P 1'
#
loop_
_entity.id
_entity.type
_entity.pdbx_description
1 polymer ?
#
loop_
_entity_poly.entity_id
_entity_poly.type
_entity_poly.pdbx_seq_one_letter_code
_entity_poly.pdbx_strand_id
1 'polypeptide(L)'
;MDSNRGNNELEVDFDRNMTKLYEAITSSTWNAALAAVNSNPAEARTWVVRKYENSEDIMWRFLPLHSACARQPPSDLMTALLKAYPEAALSKDDQGMYALHYACGNQASRDVIRQLLAANPGAAKMPDPRGMLPIHYLACWGPSSVSIIDMLLVANRNVGDIKDDDGNTPLSLAMEGEYPERDAVVSALRRWLDRPASVPSSAAPRQQTKDTSDDTDVYTDYKKQAPSPLRTTDTAHEAKSLARDTTNDRDSPVTVGRLRKEITTLKQASQAKEAEWEAKYQKDVTDLEVQLVTLQRDSQTRIDQLEQLLAEKTDACDMATQDLAKAHKNLFEAEEERDGVRQTLLDLTAAHDHYKIKAENMSDRLGSLNASLASMMDQQHHVMKSVQHRDAFLAEQSSIRRAKLQELIEIDERVLSGASIERSGCEEMSQGSEDSLEYRLQCQTKEMDAIAAVIAALRQ
;
A
#
# COMPACT_ATOMS: atom_id res chain seq x y z
N MET A 1 -23.30 31.08 -10.08
CA MET A 1 -24.74 30.85 -9.87
C MET A 1 -25.25 30.15 -11.11
N ASP A 2 -25.40 28.82 -11.06
CA ASP A 2 -26.08 28.06 -12.11
C ASP A 2 -27.12 27.18 -11.42
N SER A 3 -28.28 27.78 -11.23
CA SER A 3 -29.42 27.27 -10.49
C SER A 3 -30.32 26.47 -11.43
N ASN A 4 -29.89 25.25 -11.80
CA ASN A 4 -30.76 24.31 -12.50
C ASN A 4 -30.35 22.84 -12.30
N ARG A 5 -30.29 22.36 -11.05
CA ARG A 5 -30.18 20.92 -10.73
C ARG A 5 -31.53 20.40 -10.23
N GLY A 6 -32.44 20.17 -11.17
CA GLY A 6 -33.75 19.58 -10.89
C GLY A 6 -33.65 18.07 -10.62
N ASN A 7 -34.17 17.67 -9.46
CA ASN A 7 -34.86 16.41 -9.15
C ASN A 7 -34.15 15.06 -9.42
N ASN A 8 -33.62 14.44 -8.35
CA ASN A 8 -33.30 13.01 -8.10
C ASN A 8 -31.85 12.67 -7.68
N GLU A 9 -31.05 13.62 -7.19
CA GLU A 9 -29.76 13.28 -6.57
C GLU A 9 -29.94 13.11 -5.06
N LEU A 10 -29.73 11.88 -4.56
CA LEU A 10 -29.72 11.58 -3.13
C LEU A 10 -28.46 12.22 -2.53
N GLU A 11 -28.63 13.27 -1.72
CA GLU A 11 -27.53 13.99 -1.07
C GLU A 11 -27.67 13.88 0.45
N VAL A 12 -26.55 13.62 1.12
CA VAL A 12 -26.44 13.34 2.55
C VAL A 12 -25.31 14.18 3.15
N ASP A 13 -25.53 14.69 4.34
CA ASP A 13 -24.51 15.44 5.09
C ASP A 13 -23.62 14.47 5.86
N PHE A 14 -22.30 14.62 5.69
CA PHE A 14 -21.29 13.78 6.31
C PHE A 14 -21.36 13.78 7.84
N ASP A 15 -21.60 14.94 8.46
CA ASP A 15 -21.56 15.09 9.92
C ASP A 15 -22.90 14.74 10.58
N ARG A 16 -24.00 14.75 9.82
CA ARG A 16 -25.36 14.54 10.36
C ARG A 16 -25.95 13.16 10.07
N ASN A 17 -25.77 12.64 8.86
CA ASN A 17 -26.52 11.46 8.41
C ASN A 17 -25.72 10.55 7.46
N MET A 18 -24.43 10.37 7.75
CA MET A 18 -23.54 9.45 7.02
C MET A 18 -24.18 8.08 6.76
N THR A 19 -24.12 7.62 5.50
CA THR A 19 -24.61 6.28 5.14
C THR A 19 -23.68 5.20 5.66
N LYS A 20 -24.21 4.00 5.96
CA LYS A 20 -23.42 2.88 6.46
C LYS A 20 -22.34 2.45 5.48
N LEU A 21 -22.65 2.48 4.18
CA LEU A 21 -21.67 2.25 3.14
C LEU A 21 -20.51 3.25 3.20
N TYR A 22 -20.83 4.56 3.27
CA TYR A 22 -19.80 5.59 3.27
C TYR A 22 -18.97 5.55 4.56
N GLU A 23 -19.59 5.29 5.72
CA GLU A 23 -18.90 5.04 7.00
C GLU A 23 -17.87 3.92 6.89
N ALA A 24 -18.29 2.76 6.36
CA ALA A 24 -17.43 1.61 6.20
C ALA A 24 -16.26 1.86 5.23
N ILE A 25 -16.49 2.65 4.17
CA ILE A 25 -15.43 3.09 3.25
C ILE A 25 -14.47 4.06 3.94
N THR A 26 -14.97 5.03 4.69
CA THR A 26 -14.11 6.01 5.38
C THR A 26 -13.23 5.38 6.46
N SER A 27 -13.73 4.31 7.09
CA SER A 27 -13.02 3.50 8.08
C SER A 27 -12.14 2.40 7.45
N SER A 28 -12.08 2.32 6.11
CA SER A 28 -11.36 1.28 5.36
C SER A 28 -11.75 -0.16 5.73
N THR A 29 -12.95 -0.36 6.28
CA THR A 29 -13.51 -1.68 6.63
C THR A 29 -14.17 -2.31 5.41
N TRP A 30 -13.36 -2.82 4.47
CA TRP A 30 -13.82 -3.23 3.14
C TRP A 30 -14.86 -4.37 3.15
N ASN A 31 -14.77 -5.31 4.09
CA ASN A 31 -15.77 -6.39 4.22
C ASN A 31 -17.14 -5.84 4.63
N ALA A 32 -17.15 -4.86 5.55
CA ALA A 32 -18.39 -4.20 5.96
C ALA A 32 -18.94 -3.32 4.82
N ALA A 33 -18.06 -2.64 4.07
CA ALA A 33 -18.45 -1.87 2.90
C ALA A 33 -19.07 -2.75 1.81
N LEU A 34 -18.48 -3.91 1.51
CA LEU A 34 -19.03 -4.90 0.58
C LEU A 34 -20.41 -5.40 1.03
N ALA A 35 -20.55 -5.74 2.32
CA ALA A 35 -21.84 -6.15 2.87
C ALA A 35 -22.90 -5.03 2.78
N ALA A 36 -22.50 -3.77 3.00
CA ALA A 36 -23.36 -2.61 2.90
C ALA A 36 -23.82 -2.36 1.46
N VAL A 37 -22.91 -2.40 0.46
CA VAL A 37 -23.28 -2.28 -0.97
C VAL A 37 -24.25 -3.39 -1.36
N ASN A 38 -23.99 -4.63 -0.95
CA ASN A 38 -24.83 -5.76 -1.31
C ASN A 38 -26.22 -5.71 -0.65
N SER A 39 -26.30 -5.16 0.57
CA SER A 39 -27.55 -5.01 1.31
C SER A 39 -28.38 -3.84 0.79
N ASN A 40 -27.73 -2.71 0.46
CA ASN A 40 -28.38 -1.51 -0.04
C ASN A 40 -27.58 -0.83 -1.18
N PRO A 41 -27.71 -1.31 -2.43
CA PRO A 41 -26.97 -0.77 -3.57
C PRO A 41 -27.27 0.70 -3.87
N ALA A 42 -28.43 1.22 -3.46
CA ALA A 42 -28.80 2.61 -3.69
C ALA A 42 -27.88 3.61 -2.96
N GLU A 43 -27.23 3.19 -1.86
CA GLU A 43 -26.25 4.02 -1.16
C GLU A 43 -25.05 4.37 -2.06
N ALA A 44 -24.73 3.56 -3.06
CA ALA A 44 -23.63 3.82 -4.02
C ALA A 44 -23.86 5.09 -4.86
N ARG A 45 -25.12 5.49 -5.06
CA ARG A 45 -25.51 6.72 -5.79
C ARG A 45 -25.59 7.97 -4.89
N THR A 46 -25.45 7.80 -3.58
CA THR A 46 -25.66 8.90 -2.63
C THR A 46 -24.44 9.81 -2.59
N TRP A 47 -24.63 11.09 -2.87
CA TRP A 47 -23.61 12.11 -2.69
C TRP A 47 -23.46 12.44 -1.20
N VAL A 48 -22.25 12.34 -0.68
CA VAL A 48 -21.93 12.73 0.69
C VAL A 48 -21.19 14.06 0.66
N VAL A 49 -21.74 15.04 1.36
CA VAL A 49 -21.28 16.43 1.36
C VAL A 49 -20.86 16.82 2.77
N ARG A 50 -19.73 17.50 2.88
CA ARG A 50 -19.31 18.16 4.12
C ARG A 50 -19.25 19.67 3.90
N LYS A 51 -19.76 20.44 4.87
CA LYS A 51 -19.79 21.91 4.84
C LYS A 51 -18.87 22.48 5.92
N TYR A 52 -18.46 23.74 5.79
CA TYR A 52 -17.72 24.42 6.84
C TYR A 52 -18.64 24.74 8.03
N GLU A 53 -18.13 24.63 9.27
CA GLU A 53 -18.93 24.79 10.51
C GLU A 53 -19.74 26.10 10.57
N ASN A 54 -19.27 27.15 9.88
CA ASN A 54 -19.86 28.50 9.90
C ASN A 54 -20.17 29.08 8.49
N SER A 55 -20.20 28.25 7.44
CA SER A 55 -20.58 28.69 6.09
C SER A 55 -21.46 27.66 5.38
N GLU A 56 -22.34 28.11 4.49
CA GLU A 56 -23.05 27.21 3.57
C GLU A 56 -22.15 26.65 2.46
N ASP A 57 -20.89 27.12 2.40
CA ASP A 57 -19.90 26.65 1.44
C ASP A 57 -19.58 25.16 1.65
N ILE A 58 -19.57 24.43 0.55
CA ILE A 58 -19.23 23.02 0.50
C ILE A 58 -17.72 22.88 0.62
N MET A 59 -17.26 22.09 1.57
CA MET A 59 -15.86 21.74 1.72
C MET A 59 -15.46 20.68 0.69
N TRP A 60 -16.30 19.66 0.53
CA TRP A 60 -16.17 18.63 -0.50
C TRP A 60 -17.48 17.87 -0.65
N ARG A 61 -17.66 17.24 -1.81
CA ARG A 61 -18.82 16.41 -2.15
C ARG A 61 -18.37 15.19 -2.93
N PHE A 62 -18.47 14.01 -2.32
CA PHE A 62 -17.98 12.75 -2.88
C PHE A 62 -19.08 11.72 -3.06
N LEU A 63 -18.98 10.92 -4.12
CA LEU A 63 -19.65 9.62 -4.16
C LEU A 63 -18.82 8.58 -3.37
N PRO A 64 -19.44 7.49 -2.90
CA PRO A 64 -18.74 6.34 -2.34
C PRO A 64 -17.57 5.86 -3.21
N LEU A 65 -17.72 5.90 -4.54
CA LEU A 65 -16.65 5.56 -5.49
C LEU A 65 -15.42 6.48 -5.36
N HIS A 66 -15.61 7.80 -5.24
CA HIS A 66 -14.52 8.76 -5.07
C HIS A 66 -13.78 8.53 -3.75
N SER A 67 -14.55 8.40 -2.66
CA SER A 67 -14.00 8.16 -1.33
C SER A 67 -13.24 6.83 -1.24
N ALA A 68 -13.74 5.79 -1.91
CA ALA A 68 -13.06 4.50 -2.00
C ALA A 68 -11.73 4.64 -2.75
N CYS A 69 -11.73 5.29 -3.92
CA CYS A 69 -10.52 5.51 -4.73
C CYS A 69 -9.43 6.30 -4.00
N ALA A 70 -9.82 7.23 -3.13
CA ALA A 70 -8.89 7.98 -2.29
C ALA A 70 -8.23 7.14 -1.17
N ARG A 71 -8.66 5.90 -0.96
CA ARG A 71 -8.26 5.04 0.16
C ARG A 71 -7.70 3.68 -0.26
N GLN A 72 -7.28 3.52 -1.51
CA GLN A 72 -6.74 2.25 -2.06
C GLN A 72 -7.69 1.05 -1.85
N PRO A 73 -8.86 1.06 -2.50
CA PRO A 73 -9.89 0.06 -2.26
C PRO A 73 -9.49 -1.30 -2.88
N PRO A 74 -10.00 -2.43 -2.36
CA PRO A 74 -9.84 -3.72 -3.03
C PRO A 74 -10.65 -3.78 -4.32
N SER A 75 -10.20 -4.59 -5.28
CA SER A 75 -10.84 -4.79 -6.60
C SER A 75 -12.30 -5.23 -6.51
N ASP A 76 -12.63 -6.00 -5.47
CA ASP A 76 -13.96 -6.59 -5.29
C ASP A 76 -14.98 -5.54 -4.90
N LEU A 77 -14.59 -4.61 -4.03
CA LEU A 77 -15.43 -3.47 -3.65
C LEU A 77 -15.67 -2.54 -4.83
N MET A 78 -14.64 -2.28 -5.64
CA MET A 78 -14.77 -1.48 -6.85
C MET A 78 -15.73 -2.12 -7.85
N THR A 79 -15.66 -3.44 -8.02
CA THR A 79 -16.59 -4.20 -8.87
C THR A 79 -18.03 -4.06 -8.34
N ALA A 80 -18.23 -4.19 -7.03
CA ALA A 80 -19.55 -4.05 -6.41
C ALA A 80 -20.11 -2.62 -6.56
N LEU A 81 -19.31 -1.59 -6.30
CA LEU A 81 -19.71 -0.19 -6.43
C LEU A 81 -20.05 0.19 -7.87
N LEU A 82 -19.20 -0.19 -8.84
CA LEU A 82 -19.44 0.06 -10.26
C LEU A 82 -20.64 -0.73 -10.80
N LYS A 83 -20.91 -1.93 -10.26
CA LYS A 83 -22.12 -2.69 -10.60
C LYS A 83 -23.38 -2.06 -10.03
N ALA A 84 -23.31 -1.51 -8.82
CA ALA A 84 -24.42 -0.84 -8.15
C ALA A 84 -24.77 0.51 -8.80
N TYR A 85 -23.75 1.29 -9.19
CA TYR A 85 -23.94 2.57 -9.85
C TYR A 85 -22.80 2.88 -10.86
N PRO A 86 -22.92 2.42 -12.12
CA PRO A 86 -21.89 2.60 -13.16
C PRO A 86 -21.59 4.08 -13.48
N GLU A 87 -22.61 4.93 -13.43
CA GLU A 87 -22.50 6.37 -13.74
C GLU A 87 -21.62 7.13 -12.74
N ALA A 88 -21.30 6.52 -11.58
CA ALA A 88 -20.34 7.07 -10.63
C ALA A 88 -18.97 7.33 -11.28
N ALA A 89 -18.52 6.49 -12.22
CA ALA A 89 -17.24 6.66 -12.91
C ALA A 89 -17.24 7.82 -13.93
N LEU A 90 -18.43 8.26 -14.35
CA LEU A 90 -18.64 9.39 -15.27
C LEU A 90 -18.94 10.70 -14.53
N SER A 91 -19.14 10.64 -13.22
CA SER A 91 -19.46 11.79 -12.40
C SER A 91 -18.18 12.47 -11.92
N LYS A 92 -18.14 13.80 -12.00
CA LYS A 92 -17.12 14.62 -11.36
C LYS A 92 -17.59 15.00 -9.96
N ASP A 93 -16.66 15.06 -9.02
CA ASP A 93 -16.92 15.66 -7.72
C ASP A 93 -17.04 17.20 -7.81
N ASP A 94 -17.24 17.85 -6.67
CA ASP A 94 -17.33 19.31 -6.59
C ASP A 94 -16.02 20.04 -6.91
N GLN A 95 -14.89 19.34 -6.80
CA GLN A 95 -13.58 19.80 -7.25
C GLN A 95 -13.31 19.47 -8.73
N GLY A 96 -14.32 19.05 -9.50
CA GLY A 96 -14.18 18.76 -10.92
C GLY A 96 -13.36 17.51 -11.26
N MET A 97 -13.03 16.69 -10.27
CA MET A 97 -12.21 15.48 -10.40
C MET A 97 -13.08 14.22 -10.56
N TYR A 98 -12.70 13.36 -11.50
CA TYR A 98 -13.16 11.97 -11.55
C TYR A 98 -12.50 11.09 -10.47
N ALA A 99 -13.17 9.99 -10.11
CA ALA A 99 -12.63 8.94 -9.25
C ALA A 99 -11.26 8.40 -9.72
N LEU A 100 -10.99 8.41 -11.03
CA LEU A 100 -9.69 8.00 -11.59
C LEU A 100 -8.53 8.90 -11.14
N HIS A 101 -8.75 10.21 -10.97
CA HIS A 101 -7.71 11.11 -10.45
C HIS A 101 -7.31 10.72 -9.03
N TYR A 102 -8.29 10.46 -8.16
CA TYR A 102 -8.03 10.01 -6.80
C TYR A 102 -7.34 8.65 -6.75
N ALA A 103 -7.75 7.71 -7.61
CA ALA A 103 -7.15 6.39 -7.68
C ALA A 103 -5.68 6.46 -8.12
N CYS A 104 -5.37 7.27 -9.14
CA CYS A 104 -3.99 7.51 -9.57
C CYS A 104 -3.19 8.25 -8.48
N GLY A 105 -3.80 9.25 -7.85
CA GLY A 105 -3.15 10.07 -6.84
C GLY A 105 -2.78 9.32 -5.55
N ASN A 106 -3.61 8.37 -5.16
CA ASN A 106 -3.42 7.58 -3.94
C ASN A 106 -2.85 6.18 -4.24
N GLN A 107 -2.20 5.97 -5.39
CA GLN A 107 -1.52 4.72 -5.73
C GLN A 107 -2.43 3.47 -5.65
N ALA A 108 -3.67 3.58 -6.14
CA ALA A 108 -4.57 2.44 -6.19
C ALA A 108 -4.00 1.29 -7.04
N SER A 109 -4.43 0.06 -6.74
CA SER A 109 -3.92 -1.13 -7.41
C SER A 109 -4.23 -1.13 -8.91
N ARG A 110 -3.42 -1.85 -9.67
CA ARG A 110 -3.57 -2.02 -11.12
C ARG A 110 -4.99 -2.45 -11.52
N ASP A 111 -5.61 -3.35 -10.76
CA ASP A 111 -6.96 -3.83 -11.06
C ASP A 111 -8.03 -2.77 -10.85
N VAL A 112 -7.89 -1.92 -9.83
CA VAL A 112 -8.81 -0.80 -9.60
C VAL A 112 -8.76 0.19 -10.77
N ILE A 113 -7.54 0.57 -11.20
CA ILE A 113 -7.37 1.46 -12.34
C ILE A 113 -7.94 0.85 -13.61
N ARG A 114 -7.71 -0.44 -13.85
CA ARG A 114 -8.27 -1.17 -14.99
C ARG A 114 -9.80 -1.16 -14.99
N GLN A 115 -10.44 -1.38 -13.84
CA GLN A 115 -11.90 -1.34 -13.72
C GLN A 115 -12.47 0.05 -13.97
N LEU A 116 -11.83 1.10 -13.45
CA LEU A 116 -12.24 2.49 -13.68
C LEU A 116 -12.09 2.89 -15.15
N LEU A 117 -10.99 2.50 -15.80
CA LEU A 117 -10.78 2.74 -17.23
C LEU A 117 -11.75 1.95 -18.10
N ALA A 118 -12.14 0.73 -17.69
CA ALA A 118 -13.16 -0.04 -18.38
C ALA A 118 -14.55 0.63 -18.28
N ALA A 119 -14.87 1.22 -17.12
CA ALA A 119 -16.13 1.93 -16.92
C ALA A 119 -16.17 3.30 -17.62
N ASN A 120 -15.06 4.04 -17.61
CA ASN A 120 -14.94 5.33 -18.27
C ASN A 120 -13.53 5.53 -18.87
N PRO A 121 -13.29 5.09 -20.12
CA PRO A 121 -12.01 5.29 -20.81
C PRO A 121 -11.69 6.77 -21.05
N GLY A 122 -12.74 7.61 -21.17
CA GLY A 122 -12.62 9.04 -21.42
C GLY A 122 -11.99 9.80 -20.26
N ALA A 123 -12.17 9.33 -19.02
CA ALA A 123 -11.61 9.96 -17.82
C ALA A 123 -10.08 10.13 -17.89
N ALA A 124 -9.37 9.23 -18.58
CA ALA A 124 -7.91 9.32 -18.75
C ALA A 124 -7.45 10.58 -19.51
N LYS A 125 -8.36 11.23 -20.27
CA LYS A 125 -8.07 12.39 -21.12
C LYS A 125 -8.53 13.71 -20.51
N MET A 126 -9.36 13.65 -19.48
CA MET A 126 -10.01 14.82 -18.94
C MET A 126 -9.14 15.40 -17.82
N PRO A 127 -8.70 16.66 -17.94
CA PRO A 127 -7.98 17.30 -16.85
C PRO A 127 -8.92 17.64 -15.69
N ASP A 128 -8.35 17.71 -14.49
CA ASP A 128 -8.94 18.37 -13.33
C ASP A 128 -8.90 19.92 -13.51
N PRO A 129 -9.43 20.71 -12.55
CA PRO A 129 -9.37 22.17 -12.63
C PRO A 129 -7.98 22.79 -12.55
N ARG A 130 -6.92 22.02 -12.29
CA ARG A 130 -5.52 22.46 -12.32
C ARG A 130 -4.82 22.05 -13.62
N GLY A 131 -5.58 21.58 -14.61
CA GLY A 131 -5.03 21.05 -15.86
C GLY A 131 -4.37 19.67 -15.72
N MET A 132 -4.40 19.06 -14.54
CA MET A 132 -3.74 17.78 -14.28
C MET A 132 -4.58 16.61 -14.78
N LEU A 133 -3.99 15.81 -15.68
CA LEU A 133 -4.54 14.51 -16.08
C LEU A 133 -4.20 13.42 -15.05
N PRO A 134 -4.92 12.27 -15.03
CA PRO A 134 -4.61 11.15 -14.13
C PRO A 134 -3.15 10.68 -14.21
N ILE A 135 -2.53 10.75 -15.39
CA ILE A 135 -1.13 10.38 -15.59
C ILE A 135 -0.13 11.36 -14.92
N HIS A 136 -0.49 12.63 -14.76
CA HIS A 136 0.35 13.61 -14.05
C HIS A 136 0.49 13.23 -12.56
N TYR A 137 -0.60 12.73 -11.95
CA TYR A 137 -0.55 12.24 -10.58
C TYR A 137 0.36 11.02 -10.40
N LEU A 138 0.30 10.06 -11.34
CA LEU A 138 1.20 8.90 -11.31
C LEU A 138 2.66 9.30 -11.54
N ALA A 139 2.90 10.32 -12.36
CA ALA A 139 4.23 10.86 -12.59
C ALA A 139 4.77 11.65 -11.39
N CYS A 140 3.90 12.33 -10.64
CA CYS A 140 4.32 13.13 -9.48
C CYS A 140 4.57 12.26 -8.24
N TRP A 141 3.65 11.34 -7.93
CA TRP A 141 3.67 10.57 -6.68
C TRP A 141 4.03 9.09 -6.84
N GLY A 142 4.26 8.64 -8.08
CA GLY A 142 4.60 7.26 -8.41
C GLY A 142 3.36 6.35 -8.53
N PRO A 143 3.37 5.35 -9.43
CA PRO A 143 2.32 4.35 -9.53
C PRO A 143 2.58 3.15 -8.61
N SER A 144 1.51 2.45 -8.18
CA SER A 144 1.64 1.13 -7.52
C SER A 144 2.31 0.07 -8.41
N SER A 145 2.19 0.22 -9.74
CA SER A 145 2.86 -0.64 -10.72
C SER A 145 3.13 0.14 -11.99
N VAL A 146 4.33 -0.01 -12.57
CA VAL A 146 4.74 0.68 -13.81
C VAL A 146 3.79 0.36 -14.98
N SER A 147 3.18 -0.83 -15.00
CA SER A 147 2.19 -1.22 -16.01
C SER A 147 0.95 -0.33 -16.04
N ILE A 148 0.68 0.45 -14.98
CA ILE A 148 -0.41 1.44 -14.92
C ILE A 148 -0.17 2.57 -15.92
N ILE A 149 1.08 2.99 -16.08
CA ILE A 149 1.46 4.00 -17.08
C ILE A 149 1.15 3.49 -18.48
N ASP A 150 1.53 2.25 -18.78
CA ASP A 150 1.22 1.62 -20.08
C ASP A 150 -0.29 1.55 -20.32
N MET A 151 -1.10 1.20 -19.31
CA MET A 151 -2.57 1.15 -19.47
C MET A 151 -3.17 2.53 -19.80
N LEU A 152 -2.73 3.60 -19.13
CA LEU A 152 -3.21 4.95 -19.45
C LEU A 152 -2.77 5.42 -20.84
N LEU A 153 -1.53 5.12 -21.24
CA LEU A 153 -1.00 5.49 -22.56
C LEU A 153 -1.63 4.67 -23.69
N VAL A 154 -2.00 3.41 -23.43
CA VAL A 154 -2.82 2.60 -24.35
C VAL A 154 -4.22 3.19 -24.49
N ALA A 155 -4.86 3.59 -23.38
CA ALA A 155 -6.17 4.22 -23.41
C ALA A 155 -6.14 5.58 -24.14
N ASN A 156 -5.04 6.33 -24.02
CA ASN A 156 -4.81 7.52 -24.80
C ASN A 156 -3.34 7.83 -25.03
N ARG A 157 -2.90 7.75 -26.29
CA ARG A 157 -1.50 8.02 -26.65
C ARG A 157 -1.10 9.49 -26.54
N ASN A 158 -2.05 10.41 -26.66
CA ASN A 158 -1.77 11.84 -26.77
C ASN A 158 -1.63 12.54 -25.40
N VAL A 159 -1.73 11.82 -24.27
CA VAL A 159 -1.64 12.45 -22.94
C VAL A 159 -0.21 12.73 -22.49
N GLY A 160 0.79 12.10 -23.11
CA GLY A 160 2.19 12.21 -22.68
C GLY A 160 2.80 13.60 -22.88
N ASP A 161 2.26 14.40 -23.80
CA ASP A 161 2.75 15.75 -24.13
C ASP A 161 1.86 16.88 -23.60
N ILE A 162 0.74 16.54 -22.96
CA ILE A 162 -0.17 17.56 -22.40
C ILE A 162 0.49 18.17 -21.18
N LYS A 163 0.40 19.49 -21.05
CA LYS A 163 0.89 20.23 -19.90
C LYS A 163 -0.24 20.53 -18.94
N ASP A 164 0.05 20.49 -17.64
CA ASP A 164 -0.81 21.07 -16.61
C ASP A 164 -0.76 22.61 -16.61
N ASP A 165 -1.52 23.24 -15.71
CA ASP A 165 -1.58 24.71 -15.61
C ASP A 165 -0.25 25.34 -15.19
N ASP A 166 0.62 24.58 -14.52
CA ASP A 166 1.99 24.98 -14.15
C ASP A 166 2.99 24.80 -15.32
N GLY A 167 2.54 24.22 -16.44
CA GLY A 167 3.33 24.03 -17.66
C GLY A 167 4.17 22.75 -17.66
N ASN A 168 3.97 21.86 -16.70
CA ASN A 168 4.68 20.61 -16.53
C ASN A 168 4.04 19.50 -17.37
N THR A 169 4.86 18.67 -18.00
CA THR A 169 4.39 17.45 -18.67
C THR A 169 4.48 16.28 -17.69
N PRO A 170 3.79 15.15 -17.94
CA PRO A 170 3.96 13.95 -17.13
C PRO A 170 5.42 13.48 -17.10
N LEU A 171 6.18 13.70 -18.19
CA LEU A 171 7.60 13.38 -18.23
C LEU A 171 8.44 14.29 -17.31
N SER A 172 8.16 15.61 -17.26
CA SER A 172 8.90 16.50 -16.38
C SER A 172 8.61 16.19 -14.91
N LEU A 173 7.33 15.98 -14.56
CA LEU A 173 6.93 15.57 -13.21
C LEU A 173 7.58 14.24 -12.80
N ALA A 174 7.63 13.25 -13.70
CA ALA A 174 8.27 11.97 -13.43
C ALA A 174 9.79 12.08 -13.24
N MET A 175 10.44 13.09 -13.82
CA MET A 175 11.88 13.31 -13.61
C MET A 175 12.17 14.00 -12.27
N GLU A 176 11.25 14.85 -11.81
CA GLU A 176 11.34 15.58 -10.54
C GLU A 176 10.83 14.75 -9.34
N GLY A 177 10.04 13.71 -9.58
CA GLY A 177 9.46 12.87 -8.54
C GLY A 177 10.50 12.06 -7.74
N GLU A 178 10.28 11.97 -6.43
CA GLU A 178 11.11 11.22 -5.47
C GLU A 178 10.45 9.89 -5.08
N TYR A 179 10.39 8.92 -6.01
CA TYR A 179 9.87 7.57 -5.72
C TYR A 179 10.73 6.44 -6.33
N PRO A 180 10.72 5.21 -5.77
CA PRO A 180 11.67 4.15 -6.14
C PRO A 180 11.60 3.74 -7.61
N GLU A 181 10.42 3.72 -8.20
CA GLU A 181 10.17 3.29 -9.58
C GLU A 181 10.33 4.43 -10.61
N ARG A 182 10.87 5.58 -10.21
CA ARG A 182 11.02 6.78 -11.07
C ARG A 182 11.65 6.45 -12.42
N ASP A 183 12.79 5.78 -12.41
CA ASP A 183 13.54 5.48 -13.64
C ASP A 183 12.76 4.56 -14.58
N ALA A 184 11.96 3.65 -14.02
CA ALA A 184 11.10 2.77 -14.80
C ALA A 184 9.91 3.54 -15.40
N VAL A 185 9.31 4.47 -14.65
CA VAL A 185 8.23 5.34 -15.15
C VAL A 185 8.73 6.30 -16.23
N VAL A 186 9.88 6.93 -16.04
CA VAL A 186 10.53 7.79 -17.04
C VAL A 186 10.85 6.99 -18.30
N SER A 187 11.39 5.79 -18.15
CA SER A 187 11.68 4.90 -19.28
C SER A 187 10.41 4.49 -20.03
N ALA A 188 9.32 4.18 -19.31
CA ALA A 188 8.03 3.86 -19.91
C ALA A 188 7.46 5.06 -20.68
N LEU A 189 7.45 6.26 -20.10
CA LEU A 189 6.98 7.47 -20.76
C LEU A 189 7.81 7.78 -22.02
N ARG A 190 9.15 7.76 -21.92
CA ARG A 190 10.04 7.97 -23.07
C ARG A 190 9.80 6.97 -24.18
N ARG A 191 9.64 5.69 -23.85
CA ARG A 191 9.35 4.62 -24.85
C ARG A 191 8.12 4.93 -25.69
N TRP A 192 7.07 5.50 -25.10
CA TRP A 192 5.83 5.83 -25.81
C TRP A 192 5.95 7.12 -26.64
N LEU A 193 6.75 8.08 -26.17
CA LEU A 193 7.04 9.36 -26.83
C LEU A 193 8.01 9.20 -28.01
N ASP A 194 9.07 8.41 -27.87
CA ASP A 194 10.11 8.21 -28.90
C ASP A 194 9.66 7.29 -30.06
N ARG A 195 8.52 6.60 -29.92
CA ARG A 195 8.02 5.68 -30.95
C ARG A 195 7.45 6.49 -32.14
N PRO A 196 8.10 6.47 -33.33
CA PRO A 196 7.68 7.28 -34.46
C PRO A 196 6.23 6.99 -34.84
N ALA A 197 5.48 8.05 -35.19
CA ALA A 197 4.09 8.02 -35.61
C ALA A 197 3.89 7.36 -36.99
N SER A 198 4.57 6.24 -37.29
CA SER A 198 4.57 5.57 -38.59
C SER A 198 3.68 4.33 -38.65
N VAL A 199 2.58 4.31 -37.90
CA VAL A 199 1.44 3.45 -38.25
C VAL A 199 0.29 4.41 -38.56
N PRO A 200 -0.18 4.50 -39.82
CA PRO A 200 -1.38 5.23 -40.13
C PRO A 200 -2.52 4.62 -39.32
N SER A 201 -2.96 5.34 -38.30
CA SER A 201 -4.25 5.15 -37.70
C SER A 201 -5.28 5.37 -38.82
N SER A 202 -5.82 4.27 -39.33
CA SER A 202 -7.03 4.25 -40.16
C SER A 202 -8.26 4.62 -39.31
N ALA A 203 -8.21 5.78 -38.68
CA ALA A 203 -9.31 6.42 -38.00
C ALA A 203 -9.07 7.92 -38.11
N ALA A 204 -9.49 8.48 -39.25
CA ALA A 204 -9.51 9.91 -39.46
C ALA A 204 -10.32 10.60 -38.35
N PRO A 205 -9.91 11.79 -37.88
CA PRO A 205 -10.62 12.54 -36.87
C PRO A 205 -11.93 13.07 -37.45
N ARG A 206 -13.06 12.66 -36.86
CA ARG A 206 -14.36 13.31 -37.10
C ARG A 206 -14.27 14.75 -36.62
N GLN A 207 -14.31 15.66 -37.57
CA GLN A 207 -14.54 17.08 -37.33
C GLN A 207 -15.88 17.27 -36.61
N GLN A 208 -15.88 18.24 -35.71
CA GLN A 208 -17.06 18.78 -35.02
C GLN A 208 -18.21 19.00 -36.00
N THR A 209 -19.32 18.28 -35.82
CA THR A 209 -20.60 18.69 -36.39
C THR A 209 -21.30 19.55 -35.36
N LYS A 210 -21.36 20.86 -35.65
CA LYS A 210 -22.41 21.74 -35.15
C LYS A 210 -23.75 21.29 -35.74
N ASP A 211 -24.78 21.46 -34.94
CA ASP A 211 -26.19 21.17 -35.20
C ASP A 211 -26.66 21.47 -36.64
N THR A 212 -27.41 20.54 -37.24
CA THR A 212 -28.76 20.79 -37.78
C THR A 212 -29.43 19.47 -38.17
N SER A 213 -30.75 19.49 -38.06
CA SER A 213 -31.77 18.48 -38.33
C SER A 213 -31.72 17.75 -39.68
N ASP A 214 -32.50 16.67 -39.71
CA ASP A 214 -33.21 16.05 -40.85
C ASP A 214 -32.55 14.93 -41.66
N ASP A 215 -33.29 13.82 -41.65
CA ASP A 215 -33.66 12.97 -42.79
C ASP A 215 -32.63 12.05 -43.48
N THR A 216 -32.91 10.75 -43.30
CA THR A 216 -33.01 9.69 -44.33
C THR A 216 -31.76 9.15 -45.05
N ASP A 217 -31.68 7.81 -44.99
CA ASP A 217 -31.23 6.88 -46.03
C ASP A 217 -30.01 7.22 -46.90
N VAL A 218 -28.89 6.56 -46.61
CA VAL A 218 -27.78 6.38 -47.56
C VAL A 218 -27.43 4.90 -47.67
N TYR A 219 -28.26 4.18 -48.44
CA TYR A 219 -27.88 2.91 -49.07
C TYR A 219 -28.26 3.00 -50.56
N THR A 220 -27.46 3.70 -51.36
CA THR A 220 -27.42 3.62 -52.85
C THR A 220 -26.41 4.61 -53.42
N ASP A 221 -25.10 4.28 -53.46
CA ASP A 221 -24.20 4.95 -54.42
C ASP A 221 -22.99 4.12 -54.85
N TYR A 222 -23.20 2.83 -55.17
CA TYR A 222 -22.21 1.96 -55.82
C TYR A 222 -22.58 1.65 -57.28
N LYS A 223 -23.10 2.64 -58.03
CA LYS A 223 -23.42 2.46 -59.46
C LYS A 223 -22.99 3.62 -60.38
N LYS A 224 -22.02 4.45 -59.96
CA LYS A 224 -21.48 5.56 -60.77
C LYS A 224 -19.99 5.45 -61.05
N GLN A 225 -19.50 4.27 -61.40
CA GLN A 225 -18.20 4.13 -62.07
C GLN A 225 -18.29 3.04 -63.15
N ALA A 226 -19.11 3.30 -64.17
CA ALA A 226 -18.89 2.70 -65.48
C ALA A 226 -18.12 3.72 -66.32
N PRO A 227 -17.03 3.34 -67.01
CA PRO A 227 -16.35 4.27 -67.92
C PRO A 227 -17.33 4.69 -69.01
N SER A 228 -17.46 6.01 -69.20
CA SER A 228 -18.32 6.57 -70.25
C SER A 228 -17.83 6.10 -71.63
N PRO A 229 -18.72 5.76 -72.58
CA PRO A 229 -18.31 5.39 -73.92
C PRO A 229 -17.59 6.56 -74.59
N LEU A 230 -16.53 6.23 -75.33
CA LEU A 230 -15.66 7.15 -76.08
C LEU A 230 -16.42 8.34 -76.68
N ARG A 231 -16.10 9.54 -76.19
CA ARG A 231 -16.63 10.81 -76.67
C ARG A 231 -16.14 11.04 -78.11
N THR A 232 -16.97 10.73 -79.10
CA THR A 232 -16.74 11.03 -80.51
C THR A 232 -17.06 12.49 -80.82
N THR A 233 -16.35 13.44 -80.19
CA THR A 233 -16.62 14.89 -80.42
C THR A 233 -15.71 15.52 -81.46
N ASP A 234 -14.59 14.90 -81.82
CA ASP A 234 -13.60 15.56 -82.67
C ASP A 234 -13.74 15.20 -84.16
N THR A 235 -14.38 14.07 -84.50
CA THR A 235 -14.68 13.71 -85.91
C THR A 235 -15.95 14.36 -86.46
N ALA A 236 -16.81 14.90 -85.59
CA ALA A 236 -18.08 15.52 -85.99
C ALA A 236 -17.91 16.93 -86.59
N HIS A 237 -16.83 17.63 -86.25
CA HIS A 237 -16.54 18.97 -86.78
C HIS A 237 -15.84 18.94 -88.15
N GLU A 238 -15.03 17.91 -88.44
CA GLU A 238 -14.44 17.70 -89.76
C GLU A 238 -15.48 17.22 -90.80
N ALA A 239 -16.43 16.36 -90.40
CA ALA A 239 -17.50 15.87 -91.28
C ALA A 239 -18.47 16.98 -91.75
N LYS A 240 -18.65 18.04 -90.96
CA LYS A 240 -19.48 19.20 -91.32
C LYS A 240 -18.80 20.17 -92.31
N SER A 241 -17.47 20.14 -92.42
CA SER A 241 -16.76 20.97 -93.40
C SER A 241 -16.73 20.34 -94.79
N LEU A 242 -16.63 19.00 -94.90
CA LEU A 242 -16.71 18.29 -96.18
C LEU A 242 -18.13 18.21 -96.77
N ALA A 243 -19.18 18.40 -95.95
CA ALA A 243 -20.57 18.34 -96.40
C ALA A 243 -21.05 19.59 -97.15
N ARG A 244 -20.25 20.67 -97.19
CA ARG A 244 -20.63 21.92 -97.87
C ARG A 244 -20.24 22.00 -99.35
N ASP A 245 -19.43 21.08 -99.86
CA ASP A 245 -19.01 21.07 -101.29
C ASP A 245 -19.67 19.99 -102.17
N THR A 246 -20.70 19.30 -101.68
CA THR A 246 -21.46 18.30 -102.47
C THR A 246 -22.91 18.74 -102.71
N THR A 247 -23.08 19.90 -103.35
CA THR A 247 -24.38 20.37 -103.86
C THR A 247 -24.61 20.04 -105.34
N ASN A 248 -23.83 19.15 -105.93
CA ASN A 248 -24.21 18.51 -107.19
C ASN A 248 -23.85 17.02 -107.07
N ASP A 249 -24.80 16.15 -107.45
CA ASP A 249 -24.63 14.70 -107.54
C ASP A 249 -24.89 13.88 -106.26
N ARG A 250 -26.09 14.07 -105.68
CA ARG A 250 -26.57 13.27 -104.53
C ARG A 250 -27.01 11.84 -104.90
N ASP A 251 -27.14 11.52 -106.20
CA ASP A 251 -27.64 10.24 -106.72
C ASP A 251 -26.66 9.50 -107.65
N SER A 252 -25.36 9.85 -107.63
CA SER A 252 -24.36 9.06 -108.37
C SER A 252 -23.94 7.81 -107.59
N PRO A 253 -24.06 6.60 -108.18
CA PRO A 253 -23.71 5.34 -107.51
C PRO A 253 -22.25 5.26 -107.08
N VAL A 254 -21.37 6.11 -107.64
CA VAL A 254 -19.95 6.18 -107.31
C VAL A 254 -19.72 6.81 -105.93
N THR A 255 -20.46 7.86 -105.57
CA THR A 255 -20.32 8.61 -104.30
C THR A 255 -20.87 7.80 -103.13
N VAL A 256 -22.02 7.15 -103.32
CA VAL A 256 -22.62 6.23 -102.32
C VAL A 256 -21.74 5.00 -102.10
N GLY A 257 -21.13 4.46 -103.17
CA GLY A 257 -20.18 3.35 -103.08
C GLY A 257 -18.91 3.70 -102.29
N ARG A 258 -18.42 4.94 -102.42
CA ARG A 258 -17.26 5.45 -101.67
C ARG A 258 -17.57 5.59 -100.17
N LEU A 259 -18.70 6.21 -99.84
CA LEU A 259 -19.14 6.37 -98.44
C LEU A 259 -19.43 5.02 -97.76
N ARG A 260 -19.98 4.03 -98.48
CA ARG A 260 -20.14 2.67 -97.94
C ARG A 260 -18.80 2.02 -97.60
N LYS A 261 -17.79 2.17 -98.46
CA LYS A 261 -16.44 1.67 -98.19
C LYS A 261 -15.82 2.37 -96.97
N GLU A 262 -15.99 3.67 -96.85
CA GLU A 262 -15.47 4.46 -95.73
C GLU A 262 -16.15 4.12 -94.40
N ILE A 263 -17.46 3.86 -94.40
CA ILE A 263 -18.17 3.35 -93.23
C ILE A 263 -17.67 1.94 -92.84
N THR A 264 -17.40 1.06 -93.81
CA THR A 264 -16.86 -0.27 -93.50
C THR A 264 -15.46 -0.23 -92.94
N THR A 265 -14.58 0.64 -93.45
CA THR A 265 -13.22 0.81 -92.92
C THR A 265 -13.23 1.43 -91.53
N LEU A 266 -14.10 2.43 -91.28
CA LEU A 266 -14.27 3.01 -89.95
C LEU A 266 -14.83 2.00 -88.93
N LYS A 267 -15.79 1.15 -89.34
CA LYS A 267 -16.28 0.06 -88.48
C LYS A 267 -15.18 -0.93 -88.14
N GLN A 268 -14.37 -1.34 -89.11
CA GLN A 268 -13.23 -2.23 -88.88
C GLN A 268 -12.18 -1.58 -87.96
N ALA A 269 -11.88 -0.30 -88.16
CA ALA A 269 -10.96 0.45 -87.29
C ALA A 269 -11.49 0.63 -85.86
N SER A 270 -12.81 0.82 -85.69
CA SER A 270 -13.46 0.86 -84.37
C SER A 270 -13.37 -0.50 -83.67
N GLN A 271 -13.70 -1.58 -84.37
CA GLN A 271 -13.60 -2.94 -83.84
C GLN A 271 -12.16 -3.32 -83.46
N ALA A 272 -11.17 -2.89 -84.25
CA ALA A 272 -9.76 -3.11 -83.94
C ALA A 272 -9.34 -2.39 -82.65
N LYS A 273 -9.76 -1.12 -82.47
CA LYS A 273 -9.48 -0.36 -81.24
C LYS A 273 -10.19 -0.94 -80.01
N GLU A 274 -11.42 -1.43 -80.17
CA GLU A 274 -12.14 -2.13 -79.10
C GLU A 274 -11.43 -3.42 -78.71
N ALA A 275 -10.95 -4.21 -79.69
CA ALA A 275 -10.19 -5.43 -79.42
C ALA A 275 -8.84 -5.15 -78.75
N GLU A 276 -8.12 -4.10 -79.15
CA GLU A 276 -6.88 -3.67 -78.50
C GLU A 276 -7.13 -3.21 -77.06
N TRP A 277 -8.21 -2.46 -76.82
CA TRP A 277 -8.59 -2.01 -75.48
C TRP A 277 -8.98 -3.18 -74.59
N GLU A 278 -9.77 -4.12 -75.10
CA GLU A 278 -10.18 -5.34 -74.35
C GLU A 278 -8.96 -6.20 -74.02
N ALA A 279 -8.03 -6.40 -74.96
CA ALA A 279 -6.80 -7.14 -74.71
C ALA A 279 -5.93 -6.48 -73.62
N LYS A 280 -5.86 -5.14 -73.60
CA LYS A 280 -5.15 -4.40 -72.56
C LYS A 280 -5.85 -4.53 -71.20
N TYR A 281 -7.17 -4.36 -71.17
CA TYR A 281 -7.96 -4.50 -69.95
C TYR A 281 -7.82 -5.91 -69.34
N GLN A 282 -7.93 -6.96 -70.16
CA GLN A 282 -7.75 -8.33 -69.71
C GLN A 282 -6.34 -8.57 -69.14
N LYS A 283 -5.30 -8.02 -69.78
CA LYS A 283 -3.94 -8.09 -69.26
C LYS A 283 -3.80 -7.43 -67.88
N ASP A 284 -4.31 -6.20 -67.74
CA ASP A 284 -4.25 -5.45 -66.48
C ASP A 284 -5.02 -6.17 -65.37
N VAL A 285 -6.17 -6.79 -65.69
CA VAL A 285 -6.93 -7.64 -64.75
C VAL A 285 -6.12 -8.86 -64.32
N THR A 286 -5.51 -9.59 -65.26
CA THR A 286 -4.69 -10.77 -64.91
C THR A 286 -3.45 -10.41 -64.09
N ASP A 287 -2.81 -9.27 -64.37
CA ASP A 287 -1.66 -8.79 -63.61
C ASP A 287 -2.08 -8.43 -62.17
N LEU A 288 -3.25 -7.82 -61.98
CA LEU A 288 -3.82 -7.53 -60.66
C LEU A 288 -4.22 -8.80 -59.90
N GLU A 289 -4.80 -9.80 -60.56
CA GLU A 289 -5.14 -11.09 -59.95
C GLU A 289 -3.89 -11.81 -59.44
N VAL A 290 -2.80 -11.80 -60.21
CA VAL A 290 -1.51 -12.38 -59.79
C VAL A 290 -0.93 -11.61 -58.59
N GLN A 291 -1.02 -10.28 -58.57
CA GLN A 291 -0.60 -9.47 -57.42
C GLN A 291 -1.43 -9.75 -56.17
N LEU A 292 -2.74 -9.93 -56.31
CA LEU A 292 -3.63 -10.27 -55.19
C LEU A 292 -3.25 -11.63 -54.59
N VAL A 293 -3.06 -12.64 -55.43
CA VAL A 293 -2.72 -14.01 -54.99
C VAL A 293 -1.34 -14.04 -54.31
N THR A 294 -0.37 -13.30 -54.83
CA THR A 294 0.97 -13.20 -54.21
C THR A 294 0.91 -12.50 -52.86
N LEU A 295 0.23 -11.35 -52.76
CA LEU A 295 0.03 -10.66 -51.48
C LEU A 295 -0.72 -11.51 -50.46
N GLN A 296 -1.75 -12.24 -50.90
CA GLN A 296 -2.50 -13.12 -50.02
C GLN A 296 -1.63 -14.26 -49.49
N ARG A 297 -0.80 -14.87 -50.35
CA ARG A 297 0.17 -15.89 -49.95
C ARG A 297 1.19 -15.34 -48.95
N ASP A 298 1.76 -14.17 -49.21
CA ASP A 298 2.73 -13.54 -48.33
C ASP A 298 2.10 -13.23 -46.96
N SER A 299 0.87 -12.71 -46.95
CA SER A 299 0.13 -12.46 -45.70
C SER A 299 -0.12 -13.74 -44.90
N GLN A 300 -0.48 -14.84 -45.58
CA GLN A 300 -0.70 -16.13 -44.93
C GLN A 300 0.59 -16.67 -44.32
N THR A 301 1.71 -16.64 -45.05
CA THR A 301 3.00 -17.11 -44.51
C THR A 301 3.44 -16.30 -43.29
N ARG A 302 3.11 -15.01 -43.25
CA ARG A 302 3.41 -14.14 -42.10
C ARG A 302 2.52 -14.44 -40.91
N ILE A 303 1.25 -14.80 -41.14
CA ILE A 303 0.34 -15.29 -40.09
C ILE A 303 0.90 -16.60 -39.52
N ASP A 304 1.25 -17.56 -40.37
CA ASP A 304 1.78 -18.86 -39.94
C ASP A 304 3.07 -18.71 -39.09
N GLN A 305 3.97 -17.79 -39.49
CA GLN A 305 5.17 -17.46 -38.71
C GLN A 305 4.85 -16.85 -37.34
N LEU A 306 3.83 -15.99 -37.26
CA LEU A 306 3.41 -15.39 -36.00
C LEU A 306 2.76 -16.42 -35.08
N GLU A 307 1.97 -17.34 -35.62
CA GLU A 307 1.36 -18.44 -34.87
C GLU A 307 2.44 -19.38 -34.30
N GLN A 308 3.48 -19.70 -35.08
CA GLN A 308 4.61 -20.48 -34.58
C GLN A 308 5.34 -19.76 -33.43
N LEU A 309 5.66 -18.47 -33.59
CA LEU A 309 6.31 -17.69 -32.53
C LEU A 309 5.43 -17.57 -31.28
N LEU A 310 4.11 -17.46 -31.45
CA LEU A 310 3.17 -17.44 -30.34
C LEU A 310 3.19 -18.77 -29.59
N ALA A 311 3.20 -19.91 -30.29
CA ALA A 311 3.31 -21.23 -29.67
C ALA A 311 4.62 -21.38 -28.89
N GLU A 312 5.76 -21.05 -29.49
CA GLU A 312 7.07 -21.10 -28.83
C GLU A 312 7.13 -20.21 -27.57
N LYS A 313 6.50 -19.03 -27.59
CA LYS A 313 6.43 -18.14 -26.43
C LYS A 313 5.46 -18.63 -25.36
N THR A 314 4.39 -19.32 -25.76
CA THR A 314 3.43 -19.91 -24.83
C THR A 314 4.08 -21.05 -24.06
N ASP A 315 4.78 -21.96 -24.75
CA ASP A 315 5.52 -23.05 -24.13
C ASP A 315 6.60 -22.53 -23.15
N ALA A 316 7.32 -21.47 -23.53
CA ALA A 316 8.30 -20.83 -22.66
C ALA A 316 7.66 -20.19 -21.41
N CYS A 317 6.47 -19.63 -21.55
CA CYS A 317 5.70 -19.08 -20.43
C CYS A 317 5.25 -20.20 -19.49
N ASP A 318 4.75 -21.32 -20.02
CA ASP A 318 4.33 -22.47 -19.23
C ASP A 318 5.49 -23.09 -18.45
N MET A 319 6.67 -23.24 -19.08
CA MET A 319 7.87 -23.67 -18.38
C MET A 319 8.25 -22.73 -17.23
N ALA A 320 8.24 -21.41 -17.47
CA ALA A 320 8.56 -20.42 -16.46
C ALA A 320 7.56 -20.42 -15.28
N THR A 321 6.26 -20.61 -15.55
CA THR A 321 5.25 -20.72 -14.50
C THR A 321 5.43 -22.00 -13.67
N GLN A 322 5.82 -23.11 -14.30
CA GLN A 322 6.11 -24.35 -13.59
C GLN A 322 7.35 -24.22 -12.68
N ASP A 323 8.40 -23.54 -13.14
CA ASP A 323 9.59 -23.29 -12.34
C ASP A 323 9.33 -22.30 -11.19
N LEU A 324 8.49 -21.27 -11.42
CA LEU A 324 8.01 -20.39 -10.36
C LEU A 324 7.22 -21.18 -9.30
N ALA A 325 6.34 -22.10 -9.72
CA ALA A 325 5.57 -22.93 -8.80
C ALA A 325 6.47 -23.83 -7.94
N LYS A 326 7.53 -24.42 -8.52
CA LYS A 326 8.55 -25.16 -7.76
C LYS A 326 9.29 -24.26 -6.77
N ALA A 327 9.67 -23.06 -7.19
CA ALA A 327 10.36 -22.10 -6.31
C ALA A 327 9.47 -21.68 -5.13
N HIS A 328 8.18 -21.42 -5.36
CA HIS A 328 7.22 -21.13 -4.30
C HIS A 328 7.07 -22.29 -3.30
N LYS A 329 7.03 -23.53 -3.80
CA LYS A 329 6.97 -24.70 -2.92
C LYS A 329 8.22 -24.80 -2.03
N ASN A 330 9.41 -24.63 -2.60
CA ASN A 330 10.65 -24.66 -1.84
C ASN A 330 10.75 -23.51 -0.83
N LEU A 331 10.24 -22.32 -1.19
CA LEU A 331 10.16 -21.17 -0.27
C LEU A 331 9.25 -21.49 0.91
N PHE A 332 8.08 -22.07 0.64
CA PHE A 332 7.12 -22.45 1.69
C PHE A 332 7.71 -23.47 2.66
N GLU A 333 8.39 -24.51 2.16
CA GLU A 333 9.10 -25.48 2.99
C GLU A 333 10.18 -24.82 3.85
N ALA A 334 10.95 -23.87 3.30
CA ALA A 334 11.95 -23.11 4.06
C ALA A 334 11.35 -22.17 5.10
N GLU A 335 10.17 -21.60 4.86
CA GLU A 335 9.45 -20.79 5.84
C GLU A 335 8.95 -21.63 7.01
N GLU A 336 8.46 -22.84 6.75
CA GLU A 336 8.04 -23.78 7.80
C GLU A 336 9.23 -24.19 8.68
N GLU A 337 10.39 -24.48 8.07
CA GLU A 337 11.64 -24.75 8.80
C GLU A 337 12.07 -23.56 9.66
N ARG A 338 12.03 -22.34 9.11
CA ARG A 338 12.37 -21.09 9.83
C ARG A 338 11.45 -20.88 11.03
N ASP A 339 10.15 -21.08 10.85
CA ASP A 339 9.16 -20.90 11.91
C ASP A 339 9.31 -21.98 13.00
N GLY A 340 9.66 -23.20 12.62
CA GLY A 340 10.07 -24.27 13.56
C GLY A 340 11.28 -23.85 14.41
N VAL A 341 12.35 -23.35 13.78
CA VAL A 341 13.53 -22.85 14.50
C VAL A 341 13.17 -21.68 15.43
N ARG A 342 12.33 -20.75 14.95
CA ARG A 342 11.88 -19.60 15.76
C ARG A 342 11.15 -20.04 17.02
N GLN A 343 10.31 -21.07 16.93
CA GLN A 343 9.61 -21.61 18.10
C GLN A 343 10.61 -22.20 19.11
N THR A 344 11.60 -22.96 18.64
CA THR A 344 12.63 -23.53 19.53
C THR A 344 13.45 -22.45 20.24
N LEU A 345 13.73 -21.32 19.57
CA LEU A 345 14.42 -20.17 20.16
C LEU A 345 13.56 -19.47 21.22
N LEU A 346 12.25 -19.35 20.99
CA LEU A 346 11.32 -18.80 21.99
C LEU A 346 11.27 -19.68 23.23
N ASP A 347 11.16 -21.00 23.07
CA ASP A 347 11.15 -21.94 24.18
C ASP A 347 12.46 -21.90 24.98
N LEU A 348 13.60 -21.82 24.29
CA LEU A 348 14.91 -21.69 24.94
C LEU A 348 15.06 -20.36 25.68
N THR A 349 14.54 -19.26 25.12
CA THR A 349 14.56 -17.93 25.75
C THR A 349 13.70 -17.94 27.01
N ALA A 350 12.50 -18.51 26.95
CA ALA A 350 11.64 -18.67 28.12
C ALA A 350 12.29 -19.52 29.21
N ALA A 351 12.97 -20.61 28.83
CA ALA A 351 13.74 -21.42 29.77
C ALA A 351 14.89 -20.61 30.40
N HIS A 352 15.61 -19.81 29.60
CA HIS A 352 16.68 -18.94 30.10
C HIS A 352 16.16 -17.92 31.12
N ASP A 353 15.05 -17.25 30.83
CA ASP A 353 14.43 -16.29 31.74
C ASP A 353 13.99 -16.95 33.06
N HIS A 354 13.43 -18.16 33.00
CA HIS A 354 13.10 -18.93 34.18
C HIS A 354 14.34 -19.27 35.03
N TYR A 355 15.45 -19.67 34.40
CA TYR A 355 16.71 -19.92 35.10
C TYR A 355 17.31 -18.64 35.68
N LYS A 356 17.19 -17.51 34.99
CA LYS A 356 17.64 -16.21 35.48
C LYS A 356 16.90 -15.79 36.75
N ILE A 357 15.57 -15.87 36.76
CA ILE A 357 14.75 -15.59 37.95
C ILE A 357 15.13 -16.54 39.10
N LYS A 358 15.36 -17.82 38.81
CA LYS A 358 15.80 -18.80 39.83
C LYS A 358 17.18 -18.45 40.40
N ALA A 359 18.11 -17.98 39.57
CA ALA A 359 19.44 -17.56 39.99
C ALA A 359 19.38 -16.28 40.85
N GLU A 360 18.58 -15.29 40.46
CA GLU A 360 18.35 -14.06 41.23
C GLU A 360 17.78 -14.38 42.62
N ASN A 361 16.72 -15.21 42.69
CA ASN A 361 16.15 -15.66 43.96
C ASN A 361 17.17 -16.40 44.85
N MET A 362 18.07 -17.18 44.25
CA MET A 362 19.12 -17.88 44.99
C MET A 362 20.19 -16.91 45.49
N SER A 363 20.53 -15.88 44.71
CA SER A 363 21.42 -14.80 45.11
C SER A 363 20.85 -14.01 46.29
N ASP A 364 19.56 -13.66 46.25
CA ASP A 364 18.88 -12.94 47.34
C ASP A 364 18.86 -13.76 48.64
N ARG A 365 18.61 -15.08 48.54
CA ARG A 365 18.69 -16.00 49.68
C ARG A 365 20.10 -16.08 50.25
N LEU A 366 21.13 -16.12 49.41
CA LEU A 366 22.52 -16.09 49.87
C LEU A 366 22.85 -14.74 50.52
N GLY A 367 22.33 -13.64 49.99
CA GLY A 367 22.45 -12.31 50.59
C GLY A 367 21.85 -12.24 51.99
N SER A 368 20.63 -12.75 52.18
CA SER A 368 19.98 -12.77 53.51
C SER A 368 20.67 -13.70 54.49
N LEU A 369 21.17 -14.85 54.02
CA LEU A 369 21.94 -15.78 54.83
C LEU A 369 23.26 -15.14 55.30
N ASN A 370 23.95 -14.43 54.41
CA ASN A 370 25.19 -13.74 54.72
C ASN A 370 24.97 -12.59 55.72
N ALA A 371 23.89 -11.82 55.57
CA ALA A 371 23.50 -10.79 56.53
C ALA A 371 23.17 -11.37 57.92
N SER A 372 22.48 -12.53 57.95
CA SER A 372 22.17 -13.24 59.19
C SER A 372 23.44 -13.75 59.87
N LEU A 373 24.40 -14.27 59.09
CA LEU A 373 25.69 -14.71 59.61
C LEU A 373 26.49 -13.55 60.19
N ALA A 374 26.53 -12.39 59.51
CA ALA A 374 27.18 -11.19 60.01
C ALA A 374 26.58 -10.72 61.35
N SER A 375 25.24 -10.68 61.44
CA SER A 375 24.52 -10.34 62.68
C SER A 375 24.85 -11.31 63.82
N MET A 376 24.91 -12.62 63.53
CA MET A 376 25.30 -13.63 64.52
C MET A 376 26.73 -13.44 65.01
N MET A 377 27.67 -13.10 64.11
CA MET A 377 29.06 -12.80 64.46
C MET A 377 29.15 -11.54 65.36
N ASP A 378 28.38 -10.50 65.06
CA ASP A 378 28.32 -9.28 65.90
C ASP A 378 27.74 -9.57 67.30
N GLN A 379 26.68 -10.38 67.37
CA GLN A 379 26.13 -10.84 68.65
C GLN A 379 27.14 -11.66 69.46
N GLN A 380 27.86 -12.59 68.82
CA GLN A 380 28.93 -13.34 69.46
C GLN A 380 30.04 -12.40 69.97
N HIS A 381 30.41 -11.38 69.19
CA HIS A 381 31.40 -10.40 69.59
C HIS A 381 30.96 -9.60 70.83
N HIS A 382 29.69 -9.20 70.90
CA HIS A 382 29.13 -8.53 72.08
C HIS A 382 29.10 -9.43 73.31
N VAL A 383 28.68 -10.69 73.18
CA VAL A 383 28.70 -11.66 74.28
C VAL A 383 30.12 -11.86 74.79
N MET A 384 31.09 -12.03 73.88
CA MET A 384 32.50 -12.21 74.25
C MET A 384 33.05 -10.99 75.00
N LYS A 385 32.74 -9.76 74.55
CA LYS A 385 33.11 -8.53 75.27
C LYS A 385 32.48 -8.44 76.66
N SER A 386 31.21 -8.82 76.80
CA SER A 386 30.51 -8.84 78.09
C SER A 386 31.14 -9.85 79.06
N VAL A 387 31.47 -11.06 78.58
CA VAL A 387 32.18 -12.08 79.37
C VAL A 387 33.55 -11.57 79.80
N GLN A 388 34.33 -10.98 78.89
CA GLN A 388 35.62 -10.39 79.22
C GLN A 388 35.51 -9.31 80.29
N HIS A 389 34.51 -8.43 80.21
CA HIS A 389 34.27 -7.41 81.23
C HIS A 389 33.91 -8.03 82.58
N ARG A 390 33.01 -9.02 82.58
CA ARG A 390 32.62 -9.74 83.80
C ARG A 390 33.80 -10.44 84.45
N ASP A 391 34.64 -11.11 83.66
CA ASP A 391 35.83 -11.80 84.15
C ASP A 391 36.86 -10.80 84.71
N ALA A 392 37.05 -9.65 84.06
CA ALA A 392 37.87 -8.57 84.58
C ALA A 392 37.33 -8.01 85.92
N PHE A 393 36.02 -7.81 86.02
CA PHE A 393 35.37 -7.37 87.26
C PHE A 393 35.50 -8.40 88.39
N LEU A 394 35.32 -9.69 88.09
CA LEU A 394 35.52 -10.77 89.06
C LEU A 394 36.99 -10.87 89.49
N ALA A 395 37.93 -10.69 88.56
CA ALA A 395 39.36 -10.66 88.87
C ALA A 395 39.69 -9.49 89.82
N GLU A 396 39.15 -8.30 89.56
CA GLU A 396 39.30 -7.13 90.43
C GLU A 396 38.70 -7.38 91.83
N GLN A 397 37.47 -7.88 91.91
CA GLN A 397 36.82 -8.26 93.18
C GLN A 397 37.64 -9.32 93.95
N SER A 398 38.21 -10.31 93.24
CA SER A 398 39.08 -11.31 93.86
C SER A 398 40.37 -10.68 94.41
N SER A 399 40.93 -9.69 93.70
CA SER A 399 42.10 -8.95 94.14
C SER A 399 41.82 -8.14 95.40
N ILE A 400 40.70 -7.42 95.42
CA ILE A 400 40.25 -6.64 96.59
C ILE A 400 40.01 -7.56 97.79
N ARG A 401 39.34 -8.71 97.58
CA ARG A 401 39.12 -9.69 98.66
C ARG A 401 40.43 -10.27 99.19
N ARG A 402 41.39 -10.61 98.31
CA ARG A 402 42.72 -11.06 98.73
C ARG A 402 43.46 -10.00 99.53
N ALA A 403 43.43 -8.74 99.10
CA ALA A 403 44.05 -7.63 99.83
C ALA A 403 43.44 -7.45 101.23
N LYS A 404 42.10 -7.48 101.34
CA LYS A 404 41.41 -7.43 102.64
C LYS A 404 41.73 -8.62 103.54
N LEU A 405 41.81 -9.83 102.97
CA LEU A 405 42.20 -11.02 103.73
C LEU A 405 43.64 -10.91 104.23
N GLN A 406 44.54 -10.35 103.42
CA GLN A 406 45.93 -10.11 103.80
C GLN A 406 46.03 -9.07 104.93
N GLU A 407 45.25 -7.99 104.86
CA GLU A 407 45.13 -6.99 105.95
C GLU A 407 44.60 -7.63 107.24
N LEU A 408 43.60 -8.51 107.16
CA LEU A 408 43.09 -9.25 108.32
C LEU A 408 44.14 -10.21 108.90
N ILE A 409 44.92 -10.89 108.06
CA ILE A 409 46.04 -11.74 108.52
C ILE A 409 47.10 -10.87 109.22
N GLU A 410 47.44 -9.70 108.67
CA GLU A 410 48.39 -8.77 109.32
C GLU A 410 47.86 -8.27 110.68
N ILE A 411 46.56 -8.01 110.81
CA ILE A 411 45.94 -7.65 112.09
C ILE A 411 46.04 -8.82 113.07
N ASP A 412 45.76 -10.05 112.64
CA ASP A 412 45.81 -11.25 113.49
C ASP A 412 47.25 -11.57 113.93
N GLU A 413 48.24 -11.41 113.04
CA GLU A 413 49.66 -11.49 113.37
C GLU A 413 50.10 -10.39 114.36
N ARG A 414 49.54 -9.17 114.27
CA ARG A 414 49.75 -8.10 115.26
C ARG A 414 49.12 -8.41 116.61
N VAL A 415 47.97 -9.09 116.64
CA VAL A 415 47.31 -9.53 117.87
C VAL A 415 48.08 -10.69 118.53
N LEU A 416 48.61 -11.61 117.73
CA LEU A 416 49.40 -12.76 118.21
C LEU A 416 50.84 -12.39 118.64
N SER A 417 51.41 -11.30 118.13
CA SER A 417 52.78 -10.84 118.46
C SER A 417 52.90 -10.01 119.75
N GLY A 418 51.82 -9.85 120.53
CA GLY A 418 51.92 -9.35 121.90
C GLY A 418 52.34 -7.88 122.04
N ALA A 419 51.92 -7.00 121.13
CA ALA A 419 51.99 -5.55 121.34
C ALA A 419 50.78 -5.09 122.19
N SER A 420 51.05 -4.52 123.36
CA SER A 420 50.04 -4.07 124.31
C SER A 420 49.04 -3.08 123.71
N ILE A 421 47.76 -3.36 123.95
CA ILE A 421 46.59 -2.57 123.62
C ILE A 421 46.62 -1.24 124.38
N GLU A 422 46.62 -0.11 123.67
CA GLU A 422 46.10 1.15 124.22
C GLU A 422 44.67 1.38 123.73
N ARG A 423 43.77 1.45 124.72
CA ARG A 423 42.32 1.58 124.58
C ARG A 423 41.95 2.93 123.97
N SER A 424 40.99 2.89 123.04
CA SER A 424 40.05 3.99 122.85
C SER A 424 38.73 3.44 122.30
N GLY A 425 37.75 3.31 123.18
CA GLY A 425 36.33 3.26 122.84
C GLY A 425 35.78 1.89 122.44
N CYS A 426 35.31 1.13 123.43
CA CYS A 426 34.31 0.10 123.20
C CYS A 426 33.63 -0.29 124.52
N GLU A 427 32.41 -0.85 124.36
CA GLU A 427 31.50 -1.46 125.35
C GLU A 427 30.50 -0.44 125.95
N GLU A 428 29.19 -0.51 125.68
CA GLU A 428 28.30 -1.64 125.39
C GLU A 428 27.14 -1.20 124.46
N MET A 429 26.86 -1.94 123.38
CA MET A 429 25.76 -2.92 123.22
C MET A 429 24.35 -2.30 123.14
N SER A 430 23.39 -2.79 122.37
CA SER A 430 23.26 -3.84 121.36
C SER A 430 21.76 -3.80 121.03
N GLN A 431 21.38 -3.29 119.86
CA GLN A 431 20.02 -3.37 119.27
C GLN A 431 20.04 -2.51 118.00
N GLY A 432 20.31 -3.11 116.84
CA GLY A 432 20.24 -2.37 115.56
C GLY A 432 20.98 -2.98 114.38
N SER A 433 21.87 -3.97 114.59
CA SER A 433 22.61 -4.60 113.49
C SER A 433 21.94 -5.86 112.92
N GLU A 434 21.09 -6.55 113.68
CA GLU A 434 20.35 -7.72 113.20
C GLU A 434 19.28 -7.31 112.18
N ASP A 435 18.47 -6.27 112.44
CA ASP A 435 17.48 -5.77 111.47
C ASP A 435 18.11 -5.29 110.16
N SER A 436 19.33 -4.74 110.19
CA SER A 436 20.06 -4.31 109.00
C SER A 436 20.66 -5.47 108.19
N LEU A 437 21.00 -6.58 108.86
CA LEU A 437 21.46 -7.80 108.19
C LEU A 437 20.28 -8.58 107.62
N GLU A 438 19.18 -8.67 108.36
CA GLU A 438 17.94 -9.34 107.96
C GLU A 438 17.25 -8.60 106.80
N TYR A 439 17.24 -7.26 106.82
CA TYR A 439 16.79 -6.45 105.69
C TYR A 439 17.64 -6.64 104.44
N ARG A 440 18.97 -6.73 104.58
CA ARG A 440 19.89 -7.00 103.46
C ARG A 440 19.72 -8.41 102.90
N LEU A 441 19.52 -9.40 103.77
CA LEU A 441 19.22 -10.78 103.37
C LEU A 441 17.87 -10.84 102.62
N GLN A 442 16.83 -10.18 103.12
CA GLN A 442 15.54 -10.09 102.43
C GLN A 442 15.64 -9.42 101.05
N CYS A 443 16.45 -8.37 100.92
CA CYS A 443 16.71 -7.74 99.62
C CYS A 443 17.41 -8.70 98.66
N GLN A 444 18.44 -9.44 99.11
CA GLN A 444 19.10 -10.44 98.29
C GLN A 444 18.18 -11.62 97.90
N THR A 445 17.28 -12.04 98.78
CA THR A 445 16.29 -13.08 98.44
C THR A 445 15.34 -12.60 97.36
N LYS A 446 14.84 -11.36 97.46
CA LYS A 446 13.98 -10.75 96.44
C LYS A 446 14.68 -10.58 95.09
N GLU A 447 15.95 -10.22 95.10
CA GLU A 447 16.77 -10.15 93.87
C GLU A 447 16.97 -11.54 93.26
N MET A 448 17.22 -12.58 94.07
CA MET A 448 17.30 -13.96 93.58
C MET A 448 15.98 -14.46 92.99
N ASP A 449 14.84 -14.15 93.62
CA ASP A 449 13.51 -14.52 93.10
C ASP A 449 13.19 -13.80 91.79
N ALA A 450 13.58 -12.52 91.66
CA ALA A 450 13.43 -11.76 90.42
C ALA A 450 14.27 -12.34 89.28
N ILE A 451 15.52 -12.74 89.57
CA ILE A 451 16.39 -13.42 88.59
C ILE A 451 15.79 -14.77 88.17
N ALA A 452 15.26 -15.54 89.12
CA ALA A 452 14.59 -16.81 88.83
C ALA A 452 13.35 -16.63 87.93
N ALA A 453 12.57 -15.56 88.15
CA ALA A 453 11.41 -15.22 87.30
C ALA A 453 11.82 -14.84 85.87
N VAL A 454 12.90 -14.08 85.70
CA VAL A 454 13.44 -13.72 84.37
C VAL A 454 13.97 -14.96 83.63
N ILE A 455 14.66 -15.86 84.34
CA ILE A 455 15.13 -17.13 83.75
C ILE A 455 13.95 -18.02 83.33
N ALA A 456 12.86 -18.04 84.11
CA ALA A 456 11.65 -18.77 83.76
C ALA A 456 10.96 -18.18 82.52
N ALA A 457 10.92 -16.85 82.41
CA ALA A 457 10.35 -16.15 81.25
C ALA A 457 11.17 -16.33 79.97
N LEU A 458 12.50 -16.48 80.07
CA LEU A 458 13.39 -16.75 78.93
C LEU A 458 13.37 -18.22 78.46
N ARG A 459 12.75 -19.14 79.24
CA ARG A 459 12.62 -20.57 78.90
C ARG A 459 11.28 -20.91 78.21
N GLN A 460 10.30 -20.01 78.24
CA GLN A 460 9.06 -20.08 77.46
C GLN A 460 9.24 -19.31 76.16
#